data_AF-A0A031MFK4-F1
#
_entry.id   AF-A0A031MFK4-F1
#
_cell.length_a   1.000
_cell.length_b   1.000
_cell.length_c   1.000
_cell.angle_alpha   90.00
_cell.angle_beta   90.00
_cell.angle_gamma   90.00
#
_symmetry.space_group_name_H-M   'P 1'
#
loop_
_entity.id
_entity.type
_entity.pdbx_description
1 polymer ?
#
loop_
_entity_poly.entity_id
_entity_poly.type
_entity_poly.pdbx_seq_one_letter_code
_entity_poly.pdbx_strand_id
1 'polypeptide(L)'
;MRTQLTIPACLAMGLLLTACASNELNPNLEQARLDVTELQNHPQSRQLAAVETEDARDALGRAELAQKEGAEPHEIDHLAYLTERRVELARQTIALRSAEQELEGVSEKRARTRLEARDAQIRKLQEELNAKQTDRGSVVTFSNVLFDLDKSELKPAANSSVRKLAQFLQENEQRKVLIEGFTDSTGPDAYNLTLSQARADSVRRALVQEGVDASRIQTVGLGEAHPVSDNNTPASRAMNRRVEVTISHDAQQVPAR
;
A
#
# COMPACT_ATOMS: atom_id res chain seq x y z
N MET A 1 -22.99 9.87 107.30
CA MET A 1 -22.58 10.09 105.89
C MET A 1 -22.21 8.75 105.30
N ARG A 2 -22.86 8.38 104.19
CA ARG A 2 -22.66 7.12 103.46
C ARG A 2 -21.30 7.13 102.76
N THR A 3 -20.63 5.98 102.73
CA THR A 3 -19.71 5.63 101.64
C THR A 3 -19.68 4.11 101.51
N GLN A 4 -20.15 3.64 100.35
CA GLN A 4 -20.08 2.25 99.92
C GLN A 4 -18.73 2.02 99.23
N LEU A 5 -18.15 0.84 99.39
CA LEU A 5 -17.04 0.38 98.57
C LEU A 5 -17.31 -1.07 98.15
N THR A 6 -17.60 -1.26 96.87
CA THR A 6 -17.82 -2.54 96.19
C THR A 6 -16.48 -3.11 95.71
N ILE A 7 -16.29 -4.43 95.84
CA ILE A 7 -15.14 -5.19 95.30
C ILE A 7 -15.67 -6.12 94.19
N PRO A 8 -14.96 -6.29 93.06
CA PRO A 8 -15.56 -6.62 91.77
C PRO A 8 -15.61 -8.12 91.44
N ALA A 9 -16.46 -8.45 90.47
CA ALA A 9 -16.71 -9.76 89.90
C ALA A 9 -15.50 -10.31 89.12
N CYS A 10 -15.12 -11.55 89.40
CA CYS A 10 -14.18 -12.35 88.61
C CYS A 10 -14.81 -12.72 87.26
N LEU A 11 -14.35 -12.10 86.17
CA LEU A 11 -14.66 -12.47 84.80
C LEU A 11 -13.53 -13.38 84.29
N ALA A 12 -13.82 -14.68 84.21
CA ALA A 12 -12.93 -15.65 83.57
C ALA A 12 -12.97 -15.44 82.05
N MET A 13 -11.88 -14.89 81.52
CA MET A 13 -11.69 -14.64 80.09
C MET A 13 -11.07 -15.89 79.46
N GLY A 14 -11.87 -16.64 78.70
CA GLY A 14 -11.42 -17.77 77.90
C GLY A 14 -10.67 -17.29 76.67
N LEU A 15 -9.37 -17.56 76.59
CA LEU A 15 -8.53 -17.38 75.42
C LEU A 15 -8.83 -18.50 74.41
N LEU A 16 -9.61 -18.19 73.37
CA LEU A 16 -9.69 -19.01 72.15
C LEU A 16 -8.47 -18.69 71.28
N LEU A 17 -7.47 -19.55 71.31
CA LEU A 17 -6.36 -19.56 70.35
C LEU A 17 -6.89 -20.07 69.01
N THR A 18 -7.33 -19.16 68.14
CA THR A 18 -7.48 -19.46 66.71
C THR A 18 -6.09 -19.46 66.09
N ALA A 19 -5.47 -20.64 66.02
CA ALA A 19 -4.30 -20.87 65.18
C ALA A 19 -4.76 -20.84 63.71
N CYS A 20 -4.83 -19.65 63.11
CA CYS A 20 -4.77 -19.54 61.67
C CYS A 20 -3.35 -19.94 61.27
N ALA A 21 -3.18 -21.16 60.74
CA ALA A 21 -1.98 -21.52 60.01
C ALA A 21 -1.91 -20.63 58.78
N SER A 22 -1.28 -19.47 58.90
CA SER A 22 -0.93 -18.60 57.78
C SER A 22 0.13 -19.34 56.98
N ASN A 23 -0.30 -20.04 55.94
CA ASN A 23 0.59 -20.46 54.86
C ASN A 23 1.00 -19.17 54.14
N GLU A 24 2.13 -18.58 54.52
CA GLU A 24 2.66 -17.38 53.84
C GLU A 24 2.89 -17.76 52.38
N LEU A 25 2.10 -17.17 51.48
CA LEU A 25 2.23 -17.39 50.04
C LEU A 25 3.55 -16.77 49.56
N ASN A 26 4.24 -17.48 48.66
CA ASN A 26 5.42 -16.93 48.00
C ASN A 26 5.02 -15.71 47.14
N PRO A 27 5.64 -14.53 47.33
CA PRO A 27 5.26 -13.31 46.64
C PRO A 27 5.53 -13.35 45.12
N ASN A 28 6.59 -14.04 44.69
CA ASN A 28 6.91 -14.21 43.26
C ASN A 28 5.89 -15.12 42.58
N LEU A 29 5.42 -16.16 43.28
CA LEU A 29 4.35 -17.03 42.77
C LEU A 29 3.02 -16.25 42.64
N GLU A 30 2.71 -15.36 43.57
CA GLU A 30 1.52 -14.51 43.49
C GLU A 30 1.60 -13.56 42.28
N GLN A 31 2.75 -12.93 42.06
CA GLN A 31 2.98 -12.08 40.90
C GLN A 31 2.84 -12.89 39.58
N ALA A 32 3.47 -14.06 39.49
CA ALA A 32 3.35 -14.93 38.33
C ALA A 32 1.90 -15.36 38.05
N ARG A 33 1.09 -15.59 39.09
CA ARG A 33 -0.34 -15.88 38.95
C ARG A 33 -1.11 -14.72 38.33
N LEU A 34 -0.83 -13.49 38.78
CA LEU A 34 -1.45 -12.28 38.23
C LEU A 34 -1.08 -12.10 36.76
N ASP A 35 0.19 -12.26 36.42
CA ASP A 35 0.72 -12.13 35.05
C ASP A 35 0.11 -13.16 34.09
N VAL A 36 -0.02 -14.42 34.51
CA VAL A 36 -0.71 -15.45 33.70
C VAL A 36 -2.20 -15.15 33.54
N THR A 37 -2.85 -14.69 34.61
CA THR A 37 -4.28 -14.32 34.57
C THR A 37 -4.52 -13.14 33.61
N GLU A 38 -3.66 -12.13 33.65
CA GLU A 38 -3.70 -11.01 32.71
C GLU A 38 -3.50 -11.49 31.27
N LEU A 39 -2.49 -12.33 31.04
CA LEU A 39 -2.20 -12.90 29.72
C LEU A 39 -3.40 -13.68 29.16
N GLN A 40 -4.05 -14.52 29.97
CA GLN A 40 -5.23 -15.29 29.55
C GLN A 40 -6.42 -14.40 29.17
N ASN A 41 -6.55 -13.27 29.85
CA ASN A 41 -7.61 -12.29 29.60
C ASN A 41 -7.27 -11.36 28.41
N HIS A 42 -6.02 -11.37 27.93
CA HIS A 42 -5.62 -10.55 26.79
C HIS A 42 -6.38 -10.99 25.51
N PRO A 43 -7.09 -10.07 24.81
CA PRO A 43 -7.95 -10.43 23.67
C PRO A 43 -7.24 -11.23 22.58
N GLN A 44 -5.96 -10.93 22.35
CA GLN A 44 -5.16 -11.55 21.30
C GLN A 44 -4.39 -12.80 21.75
N SER A 45 -4.36 -13.13 23.05
CA SER A 45 -3.59 -14.29 23.54
C SER A 45 -4.04 -15.60 22.87
N ARG A 46 -5.35 -15.84 22.78
CA ARG A 46 -5.91 -17.05 22.14
C ARG A 46 -5.69 -17.13 20.63
N GLN A 47 -5.54 -16.00 19.96
CA GLN A 47 -5.40 -15.95 18.49
C GLN A 47 -3.93 -15.91 18.06
N LEU A 48 -3.11 -15.15 18.78
CA LEU A 48 -1.74 -14.85 18.38
C LEU A 48 -0.69 -15.56 19.23
N ALA A 49 -0.98 -16.04 20.44
CA ALA A 49 0.02 -16.68 21.30
C ALA A 49 -0.58 -17.84 22.11
N ALA A 50 -1.41 -18.67 21.48
CA ALA A 50 -2.15 -19.74 22.16
C ALA A 50 -1.20 -20.75 22.83
N VAL A 51 -0.12 -21.14 22.14
CA VAL A 51 0.86 -22.10 22.64
C VAL A 51 1.64 -21.50 23.81
N GLU A 52 2.13 -20.28 23.65
CA GLU A 52 2.92 -19.58 24.68
C GLU A 52 2.08 -19.28 25.93
N THR A 53 0.77 -19.04 25.75
CA THR A 53 -0.18 -18.86 26.86
C THR A 53 -0.47 -20.18 27.58
N GLU A 54 -0.56 -21.30 26.87
CA GLU A 54 -0.68 -22.63 27.48
C GLU A 54 0.59 -22.95 28.28
N ASP A 55 1.74 -22.75 27.66
CA ASP A 55 3.06 -22.94 28.26
C ASP A 55 3.24 -22.16 29.58
N ALA A 56 2.78 -20.90 29.61
CA ALA A 56 2.79 -20.07 30.81
C ALA A 56 1.85 -20.61 31.91
N ARG A 57 0.67 -21.12 31.55
CA ARG A 57 -0.23 -21.79 32.51
C ARG A 57 0.36 -23.06 33.08
N ASP A 58 0.96 -23.89 32.24
CA ASP A 58 1.58 -25.15 32.68
C ASP A 58 2.79 -24.91 33.59
N ALA A 59 3.51 -23.80 33.38
CA ALA A 59 4.57 -23.37 34.28
C ALA A 59 4.01 -22.88 35.62
N LEU A 60 2.93 -22.08 35.60
CA LEU A 60 2.25 -21.66 36.83
C LEU A 60 1.72 -22.85 37.62
N GLY A 61 1.07 -23.81 36.95
CA GLY A 61 0.53 -25.01 37.60
C GLY A 61 1.60 -25.84 38.29
N ARG A 62 2.81 -25.91 37.72
CA ARG A 62 3.98 -26.54 38.36
C ARG A 62 4.45 -25.77 39.61
N ALA A 63 4.50 -24.44 39.53
CA ALA A 63 4.88 -23.59 40.65
C ALA A 63 3.86 -23.67 41.80
N GLU A 64 2.57 -23.69 41.49
CA GLU A 64 1.48 -23.86 42.46
C GLU A 64 1.49 -25.26 43.11
N LEU A 65 1.79 -26.29 42.33
CA LEU A 65 1.95 -27.65 42.85
C LEU A 65 3.13 -27.74 43.83
N ALA A 66 4.28 -27.16 43.49
CA ALA A 66 5.45 -27.13 44.36
C ALA A 66 5.15 -26.43 45.71
N GLN A 67 4.44 -25.29 45.69
CA GLN A 67 3.98 -24.62 46.90
C GLN A 67 3.04 -25.50 47.73
N LYS A 68 2.14 -26.24 47.08
CA LYS A 68 1.19 -27.14 47.75
C LYS A 68 1.86 -28.36 48.39
N GLU A 69 2.92 -28.86 47.77
CA GLU A 69 3.71 -30.01 48.26
C GLU A 69 4.73 -29.61 49.34
N GLY A 70 4.86 -28.32 49.65
CA GLY A 70 5.78 -27.81 50.67
C GLY A 70 7.24 -27.82 50.19
N ALA A 71 7.47 -27.60 48.89
CA ALA A 71 8.80 -27.43 48.32
C ALA A 71 9.56 -26.26 48.98
N GLU A 72 10.89 -26.28 48.85
CA GLU A 72 11.75 -25.25 49.41
C GLU A 72 11.48 -23.87 48.77
N PRO A 73 11.58 -22.75 49.51
CA PRO A 73 11.24 -21.42 49.00
C PRO A 73 11.94 -21.03 47.69
N HIS A 74 13.23 -21.38 47.56
CA HIS A 74 14.04 -21.07 46.39
C HIS A 74 13.62 -21.86 45.13
N GLU A 75 13.02 -23.04 45.30
CA GLU A 75 12.48 -23.83 44.20
C GLU A 75 11.21 -23.18 43.65
N ILE A 76 10.31 -22.73 44.54
CA ILE A 76 9.10 -22.00 44.18
C ILE A 76 9.46 -20.69 43.46
N ASP A 77 10.44 -19.94 43.98
CA ASP A 77 10.95 -18.72 43.35
C ASP A 77 11.46 -18.99 41.93
N HIS A 78 12.20 -20.07 41.73
CA HIS A 78 12.73 -20.43 40.42
C HIS A 78 11.60 -20.77 39.43
N LEU A 79 10.59 -21.53 39.86
CA LEU A 79 9.43 -21.88 39.03
C LEU A 79 8.56 -20.65 38.72
N ALA A 80 8.38 -19.74 39.68
CA ALA A 80 7.71 -18.47 39.47
C ALA A 80 8.45 -17.62 38.42
N TYR A 81 9.78 -17.50 38.55
CA TYR A 81 10.62 -16.81 37.56
C TYR A 81 10.48 -17.39 36.15
N LEU A 82 10.52 -18.72 36.01
CA LEU A 82 10.32 -19.38 34.71
C LEU A 82 8.92 -19.13 34.14
N THR A 83 7.91 -19.03 35.01
CA THR A 83 6.54 -18.68 34.63
C THR A 83 6.48 -17.26 34.07
N GLU A 84 7.08 -16.28 34.76
CA GLU A 84 7.18 -14.90 34.28
C GLU A 84 7.90 -14.81 32.92
N ARG A 85 8.99 -15.57 32.73
CA ARG A 85 9.70 -15.62 31.43
C ARG A 85 8.83 -16.16 30.31
N ARG A 86 7.93 -17.11 30.58
CA ARG A 86 6.98 -17.62 29.59
C ARG A 86 5.87 -16.61 29.29
N VAL A 87 5.39 -15.87 30.30
CA VAL A 87 4.44 -14.77 30.06
C VAL A 87 5.05 -13.70 29.17
N GLU A 88 6.30 -13.30 29.42
CA GLU A 88 6.99 -12.31 28.60
C GLU A 88 7.16 -12.79 27.16
N LEU A 89 7.52 -14.06 26.96
CA LEU A 89 7.59 -14.65 25.62
C LEU A 89 6.24 -14.58 24.91
N ALA A 90 5.14 -14.91 25.60
CA ALA A 90 3.79 -14.82 25.02
C ALA A 90 3.44 -13.37 24.64
N ARG A 91 3.74 -12.39 25.50
CA ARG A 91 3.53 -10.96 25.21
C ARG A 91 4.32 -10.51 23.98
N GLN A 92 5.58 -10.95 23.84
CA GLN A 92 6.41 -10.66 22.67
C GLN A 92 5.86 -11.30 21.40
N THR A 93 5.39 -12.56 21.47
CA THR A 93 4.75 -13.22 20.32
C THR A 93 3.49 -12.48 19.88
N ILE A 94 2.64 -12.02 20.81
CA ILE A 94 1.45 -11.22 20.50
C ILE A 94 1.87 -9.93 19.78
N ALA A 95 2.84 -9.20 20.32
CA ALA A 95 3.32 -7.95 19.75
C ALA A 95 3.88 -8.15 18.33
N LEU A 96 4.71 -9.18 18.14
CA LEU A 96 5.31 -9.53 16.85
C LEU A 96 4.23 -9.86 15.81
N ARG A 97 3.35 -10.81 16.11
CA ARG A 97 2.32 -11.26 15.16
C ARG A 97 1.27 -10.18 14.87
N SER A 98 0.95 -9.33 15.84
CA SER A 98 0.09 -8.16 15.61
C SER A 98 0.73 -7.20 14.61
N ALA A 99 2.02 -6.91 14.77
CA ALA A 99 2.75 -6.06 13.84
C ALA A 99 2.83 -6.68 12.43
N GLU A 100 3.02 -8.00 12.32
CA GLU A 100 3.00 -8.72 11.04
C GLU A 100 1.64 -8.60 10.34
N GLN A 101 0.53 -8.79 11.06
CA GLN A 101 -0.84 -8.65 10.50
C GLN A 101 -1.13 -7.21 10.04
N GLU A 102 -0.68 -6.20 10.79
CA GLU A 102 -0.81 -4.80 10.38
C GLU A 102 -0.04 -4.51 9.09
N LEU A 103 1.17 -5.07 8.94
CA LEU A 103 1.99 -4.92 7.74
C LEU A 103 1.35 -5.58 6.50
N GLU A 104 0.72 -6.74 6.67
CA GLU A 104 0.02 -7.44 5.60
C GLU A 104 -1.11 -6.58 5.02
N GLY A 105 -2.00 -6.04 5.87
CA GLY A 105 -3.09 -5.17 5.44
C GLY A 105 -2.62 -3.85 4.81
N VAL A 106 -1.46 -3.33 5.22
CA VAL A 106 -0.85 -2.15 4.61
C VAL A 106 -0.38 -2.43 3.18
N SER A 107 0.18 -3.62 2.91
CA SER A 107 0.66 -3.98 1.57
C SER A 107 -0.49 -4.04 0.56
N GLU A 108 -1.61 -4.68 0.94
CA GLU A 108 -2.82 -4.78 0.12
C GLU A 108 -3.45 -3.41 -0.11
N LYS A 109 -3.58 -2.61 0.95
CA LYS A 109 -4.11 -1.25 0.86
C LYS A 109 -3.26 -0.39 -0.09
N ARG A 110 -1.93 -0.48 0.00
CA ARG A 110 -1.01 0.21 -0.91
C ARG A 110 -1.19 -0.25 -2.35
N ALA A 111 -1.31 -1.56 -2.59
CA ALA A 111 -1.54 -2.11 -3.91
C ALA A 111 -2.86 -1.59 -4.50
N ARG A 112 -3.94 -1.63 -3.71
CA ARG A 112 -5.26 -1.13 -4.09
C ARG A 112 -5.25 0.36 -4.42
N THR A 113 -4.71 1.20 -3.53
CA THR A 113 -4.63 2.65 -3.76
C THR A 113 -3.81 2.98 -5.02
N ARG A 114 -2.75 2.20 -5.30
CA ARG A 114 -1.96 2.37 -6.53
C ARG A 114 -2.78 2.04 -7.77
N LEU A 115 -3.55 0.96 -7.76
CA LEU A 115 -4.42 0.57 -8.87
C LEU A 115 -5.51 1.63 -9.11
N GLU A 116 -6.19 2.07 -8.05
CA GLU A 116 -7.23 3.11 -8.13
C GLU A 116 -6.70 4.41 -8.74
N ALA A 117 -5.48 4.83 -8.35
CA ALA A 117 -4.81 5.99 -8.93
C ALA A 117 -4.48 5.80 -10.42
N ARG A 118 -4.07 4.60 -10.83
CA ARG A 118 -3.81 4.28 -12.25
C ARG A 118 -5.09 4.31 -13.08
N ASP A 119 -6.16 3.72 -12.57
CA ASP A 119 -7.45 3.69 -13.26
C ASP A 119 -8.01 5.11 -13.43
N ALA A 120 -7.86 5.96 -12.42
CA ALA A 120 -8.25 7.37 -12.51
C ALA A 120 -7.47 8.12 -13.61
N GLN A 121 -6.16 7.88 -13.72
CA GLN A 121 -5.34 8.47 -14.78
C GLN A 121 -5.76 8.00 -16.18
N ILE A 122 -6.06 6.71 -16.33
CA ILE A 122 -6.53 6.13 -17.59
C ILE A 122 -7.88 6.72 -18.00
N ARG A 123 -8.83 6.82 -17.05
CA ARG A 123 -10.14 7.44 -17.31
C ARG A 123 -10.00 8.89 -17.75
N LYS A 124 -9.14 9.68 -17.08
CA LYS A 124 -8.87 11.08 -17.47
C LYS A 124 -8.38 11.17 -18.92
N LEU A 125 -7.44 10.32 -19.34
CA LEU A 125 -6.97 10.27 -20.73
C LEU A 125 -8.09 9.88 -21.71
N GLN A 126 -8.94 8.94 -21.34
CA GLN A 126 -10.08 8.52 -22.17
C GLN A 126 -11.10 9.63 -22.35
N GLU A 127 -11.48 10.30 -21.26
CA GLU A 127 -12.52 11.34 -21.27
C GLU A 127 -12.05 12.64 -21.93
N GLU A 128 -10.82 13.08 -21.68
CA GLU A 128 -10.33 14.37 -22.15
C GLU A 128 -9.75 14.32 -23.57
N LEU A 129 -9.19 13.17 -23.96
CA LEU A 129 -8.37 13.00 -25.16
C LEU A 129 -8.78 11.80 -26.03
N ASN A 130 -9.83 11.06 -25.69
CA ASN A 130 -10.27 9.85 -26.39
C ASN A 130 -9.15 8.79 -26.52
N ALA A 131 -8.30 8.67 -25.50
CA ALA A 131 -7.20 7.71 -25.51
C ALA A 131 -7.70 6.24 -25.56
N LYS A 132 -6.96 5.38 -26.25
CA LYS A 132 -7.20 3.94 -26.29
C LYS A 132 -6.09 3.20 -25.55
N GLN A 133 -6.42 2.20 -24.74
CA GLN A 133 -5.42 1.38 -24.08
C GLN A 133 -4.86 0.34 -25.07
N THR A 134 -3.55 0.17 -25.04
CA THR A 134 -2.79 -0.81 -25.84
C THR A 134 -1.67 -1.38 -24.98
N ASP A 135 -1.04 -2.48 -25.39
CA ASP A 135 0.08 -3.09 -24.65
C ASP A 135 1.27 -2.14 -24.49
N ARG A 136 1.45 -1.20 -25.44
CA ARG A 136 2.52 -0.18 -25.44
C ARG A 136 2.24 0.99 -24.51
N GLY A 137 0.98 1.18 -24.08
CA GLY A 137 0.54 2.37 -23.36
C GLY A 137 -0.84 2.87 -23.79
N SER A 138 -1.18 4.07 -23.30
CA SER A 138 -2.38 4.78 -23.72
C SER A 138 -2.09 5.59 -24.99
N VAL A 139 -2.80 5.29 -26.08
CA VAL A 139 -2.64 5.95 -27.38
C VAL A 139 -3.70 7.02 -27.57
N VAL A 140 -3.27 8.26 -27.74
CA VAL A 140 -4.10 9.39 -28.16
C VAL A 140 -3.91 9.60 -29.65
N THR A 141 -4.99 9.50 -30.44
CA THR A 141 -4.93 9.69 -31.88
C THR A 141 -5.40 11.09 -32.23
N PHE A 142 -4.51 11.87 -32.84
CA PHE A 142 -4.84 13.16 -33.42
C PHE A 142 -4.98 13.03 -34.94
N SER A 143 -6.21 13.04 -35.44
CA SER A 143 -6.49 12.96 -36.87
C SER A 143 -6.17 14.29 -37.59
N ASN A 144 -6.49 14.35 -38.88
CA ASN A 144 -6.28 15.45 -39.84
C ASN A 144 -6.84 16.86 -39.45
N VAL A 145 -7.27 17.05 -38.21
CA VAL A 145 -7.66 18.34 -37.61
C VAL A 145 -6.43 19.16 -37.18
N LEU A 146 -5.26 18.52 -37.02
CA LEU A 146 -4.05 19.20 -36.56
C LEU A 146 -3.25 19.90 -37.66
N PHE A 147 -3.31 19.44 -38.90
CA PHE A 147 -2.43 19.91 -39.98
C PHE A 147 -3.23 20.18 -41.25
N ASP A 148 -2.81 21.15 -42.06
CA ASP A 148 -3.29 21.28 -43.43
C ASP A 148 -2.60 20.24 -44.35
N LEU A 149 -3.17 20.05 -45.55
CA LEU A 149 -2.59 19.18 -46.58
C LEU A 149 -1.14 19.62 -46.87
N ASP A 150 -0.23 18.65 -46.97
CA ASP A 150 1.22 18.85 -47.18
C ASP A 150 1.92 19.79 -46.18
N LYS A 151 1.30 20.07 -45.04
CA LYS A 151 1.92 20.88 -43.97
C LYS A 151 2.22 20.06 -42.72
N SER A 152 3.22 20.53 -41.98
CA SER A 152 3.59 20.08 -40.64
C SER A 152 3.32 21.13 -39.56
N GLU A 153 2.76 22.30 -39.90
CA GLU A 153 2.40 23.33 -38.94
C GLU A 153 1.08 23.00 -38.24
N LEU A 154 1.08 23.09 -36.90
CA LEU A 154 -0.12 22.84 -36.11
C LEU A 154 -1.14 23.95 -36.30
N LYS A 155 -2.37 23.56 -36.59
CA LYS A 155 -3.52 24.46 -36.67
C LYS A 155 -3.88 24.97 -35.27
N PRO A 156 -4.46 26.18 -35.13
CA PRO A 156 -4.89 26.70 -33.83
C PRO A 156 -5.88 25.77 -33.09
N ALA A 157 -6.68 25.00 -33.82
CA ALA A 157 -7.58 23.99 -33.26
C ALA A 157 -6.86 22.88 -32.45
N ALA A 158 -5.59 22.63 -32.75
CA ALA A 158 -4.74 21.66 -32.04
C ALA A 158 -4.44 22.10 -30.60
N ASN A 159 -4.40 23.40 -30.34
CA ASN A 159 -3.86 23.97 -29.09
C ASN A 159 -4.58 23.45 -27.84
N SER A 160 -5.90 23.29 -27.89
CA SER A 160 -6.69 22.79 -26.76
C SER A 160 -6.28 21.37 -26.38
N SER A 161 -6.18 20.48 -27.36
CA SER A 161 -5.84 19.07 -27.10
C SER A 161 -4.36 18.88 -26.75
N VAL A 162 -3.46 19.66 -27.37
CA VAL A 162 -2.04 19.69 -26.99
C VAL A 162 -1.87 20.16 -25.55
N ARG A 163 -2.59 21.21 -25.13
CA ARG A 163 -2.53 21.71 -23.75
C ARG A 163 -3.05 20.69 -22.74
N LYS A 164 -4.18 20.04 -23.02
CA LYS A 164 -4.70 18.95 -22.16
C LYS A 164 -3.71 17.81 -22.01
N LEU A 165 -3.10 17.39 -23.11
CA LEU A 165 -2.04 16.37 -23.09
C LEU A 165 -0.81 16.85 -22.31
N ALA A 166 -0.37 18.08 -22.50
CA ALA A 166 0.75 18.66 -21.76
C ALA A 166 0.48 18.72 -20.26
N GLN A 167 -0.72 19.15 -19.86
CA GLN A 167 -1.15 19.16 -18.46
C GLN A 167 -1.11 17.76 -17.85
N PHE A 168 -1.69 16.76 -18.53
CA PHE A 168 -1.62 15.38 -18.07
C PHE A 168 -0.17 14.92 -17.89
N LEU A 169 0.72 15.23 -18.83
CA LEU A 169 2.14 14.84 -18.76
C LEU A 169 2.92 15.56 -17.66
N GLN A 170 2.53 16.78 -17.30
CA GLN A 170 3.09 17.53 -16.17
C GLN A 170 2.63 16.94 -14.83
N GLU A 171 1.37 16.55 -14.71
CA GLU A 171 0.85 15.85 -13.51
C GLU A 171 1.43 14.43 -13.35
N ASN A 172 2.07 13.89 -14.40
CA ASN A 172 2.58 12.53 -14.45
C ASN A 172 4.03 12.50 -14.97
N GLU A 173 4.95 13.12 -14.23
CA GLU A 173 6.35 13.38 -14.63
C GLU A 173 7.14 12.12 -15.03
N GLN A 174 6.80 10.96 -14.45
CA GLN A 174 7.44 9.69 -14.77
C GLN A 174 7.12 9.18 -16.18
N ARG A 175 6.02 9.61 -16.80
CA ARG A 175 5.53 9.05 -18.07
C ARG A 175 6.46 9.46 -19.22
N LYS A 176 6.78 8.50 -20.09
CA LYS A 176 7.48 8.70 -21.36
C LYS A 176 6.49 8.68 -22.51
N VAL A 177 6.85 9.36 -23.59
CA VAL A 177 5.96 9.59 -24.72
C VAL A 177 6.69 9.25 -26.02
N LEU A 178 6.00 8.52 -26.88
CA LEU A 178 6.39 8.32 -28.27
C LEU A 178 5.33 8.93 -29.18
N ILE A 179 5.75 9.79 -30.08
CA ILE A 179 4.90 10.47 -31.06
C ILE A 179 5.19 9.87 -32.42
N GLU A 180 4.19 9.23 -33.01
CA GLU A 180 4.29 8.55 -34.30
C GLU A 180 3.47 9.34 -35.34
N GLY A 181 4.15 9.82 -36.38
CA GLY A 181 3.51 10.52 -37.49
C GLY A 181 3.17 9.57 -38.63
N PHE A 182 2.02 9.80 -39.28
CA PHE A 182 1.55 9.03 -40.43
C PHE A 182 1.05 9.95 -41.55
N THR A 183 1.18 9.48 -42.80
CA THR A 183 0.61 10.08 -44.00
C THR A 183 -0.41 9.13 -44.63
N ASP A 184 -1.13 9.61 -45.64
CA ASP A 184 -1.80 8.70 -46.56
C ASP A 184 -0.82 8.19 -47.61
N SER A 185 -1.29 7.33 -48.52
CA SER A 185 -0.46 6.73 -49.57
C SER A 185 -0.27 7.58 -50.82
N THR A 186 -0.48 8.90 -50.71
CA THR A 186 -0.30 9.81 -51.84
C THR A 186 1.13 10.34 -51.83
N GLY A 187 1.79 10.28 -52.98
CA GLY A 187 3.16 10.79 -53.14
C GLY A 187 4.25 9.76 -52.82
N PRO A 188 5.53 10.13 -52.99
CA PRO A 188 6.64 9.19 -52.81
C PRO A 188 6.91 8.82 -51.35
N ASP A 189 7.29 7.57 -51.08
CA ASP A 189 7.58 7.05 -49.74
C ASP A 189 8.58 7.92 -48.95
N ALA A 190 9.68 8.33 -49.59
CA ALA A 190 10.71 9.15 -48.95
C ALA A 190 10.17 10.53 -48.53
N TYR A 191 9.25 11.09 -49.31
CA TYR A 191 8.58 12.35 -48.97
C TYR A 191 7.62 12.13 -47.80
N ASN A 192 6.84 11.05 -47.81
CA ASN A 192 5.90 10.69 -46.75
C ASN A 192 6.60 10.43 -45.41
N LEU A 193 7.75 9.77 -45.41
CA LEU A 193 8.60 9.59 -44.22
C LEU A 193 9.07 10.94 -43.66
N THR A 194 9.54 11.84 -44.52
CA THR A 194 10.00 13.17 -44.11
C THR A 194 8.85 14.02 -43.53
N LEU A 195 7.70 14.02 -44.19
CA LEU A 195 6.52 14.80 -43.77
C LEU A 195 5.95 14.27 -42.44
N SER A 196 5.83 12.95 -42.29
CA SER A 196 5.35 12.34 -41.05
C SER A 196 6.27 12.63 -39.87
N GLN A 197 7.60 12.55 -40.06
CA GLN A 197 8.58 12.92 -39.03
C GLN A 197 8.42 14.40 -38.63
N ALA A 198 8.35 15.30 -39.61
CA ALA A 198 8.18 16.73 -39.35
C ALA A 198 6.89 17.06 -38.57
N ARG A 199 5.80 16.31 -38.81
CA ARG A 199 4.55 16.44 -38.04
C ARG A 199 4.72 15.97 -36.59
N ALA A 200 5.35 14.81 -36.38
CA ALA A 200 5.64 14.31 -35.04
C ALA A 200 6.50 15.31 -34.25
N ASP A 201 7.53 15.87 -34.88
CA ASP A 201 8.40 16.88 -34.28
C ASP A 201 7.66 18.18 -33.93
N SER A 202 6.64 18.53 -34.71
CA SER A 202 5.82 19.71 -34.46
C SER A 202 4.95 19.56 -33.22
N VAL A 203 4.37 18.37 -33.01
CA VAL A 203 3.67 18.04 -31.75
C VAL A 203 4.64 18.04 -30.57
N ARG A 204 5.84 17.45 -30.73
CA ARG A 204 6.87 17.48 -29.69
C ARG A 204 7.22 18.92 -29.30
N ARG A 205 7.48 19.80 -30.28
CA ARG A 205 7.81 21.21 -29.99
C ARG A 205 6.68 21.90 -29.22
N ALA A 206 5.43 21.67 -29.60
CA ALA A 206 4.29 22.27 -28.91
C ALA A 206 4.16 21.76 -27.45
N LEU A 207 4.36 20.46 -27.21
CA LEU A 207 4.37 19.91 -25.85
C LEU A 207 5.51 20.47 -24.99
N VAL A 208 6.69 20.64 -25.58
CA VAL A 208 7.84 21.25 -24.88
C VAL A 208 7.58 22.71 -24.55
N GLN A 209 6.95 23.46 -25.45
CA GLN A 209 6.54 24.85 -25.21
C GLN A 209 5.51 24.98 -24.07
N GLU A 210 4.64 23.98 -23.93
CA GLU A 210 3.68 23.89 -22.82
C GLU A 210 4.32 23.38 -21.51
N GLY A 211 5.62 23.07 -21.49
CA GLY A 211 6.39 22.75 -20.27
C GLY A 211 6.74 21.27 -20.07
N VAL A 212 6.47 20.39 -21.04
CA VAL A 212 6.87 18.98 -20.94
C VAL A 212 8.37 18.83 -21.24
N ASP A 213 9.10 18.14 -20.35
CA ASP A 213 10.52 17.86 -20.57
C ASP A 213 10.76 17.08 -21.87
N ALA A 214 11.57 17.67 -22.75
CA ALA A 214 11.97 17.13 -24.04
C ALA A 214 12.65 15.75 -23.95
N SER A 215 13.30 15.42 -22.82
CA SER A 215 13.93 14.11 -22.58
C SER A 215 12.93 12.96 -22.48
N ARG A 216 11.65 13.29 -22.25
CA ARG A 216 10.56 12.31 -22.12
C ARG A 216 9.88 11.99 -23.43
N ILE A 217 10.17 12.75 -24.49
CA ILE A 217 9.43 12.71 -25.76
C ILE A 217 10.36 12.24 -26.88
N GLN A 218 10.00 11.12 -27.49
CA GLN A 218 10.57 10.62 -28.73
C GLN A 218 9.59 10.81 -29.89
N THR A 219 10.11 10.99 -31.10
CA THR A 219 9.34 11.19 -32.33
C THR A 219 9.81 10.23 -33.42
N VAL A 220 8.87 9.67 -34.17
CA VAL A 220 9.15 8.78 -35.29
C VAL A 220 8.15 9.06 -36.43
N GLY A 221 8.66 9.26 -37.64
CA GLY A 221 7.88 9.31 -38.87
C GLY A 221 7.76 7.91 -39.49
N LEU A 222 6.53 7.44 -39.71
CA LEU A 222 6.26 6.12 -40.28
C LEU A 222 5.74 6.19 -41.73
N GLY A 223 5.62 7.39 -42.30
CA GLY A 223 5.08 7.59 -43.64
C GLY A 223 3.67 6.98 -43.76
N GLU A 224 3.45 6.20 -44.81
CA GLU A 224 2.18 5.54 -45.09
C GLU A 224 2.00 4.17 -44.39
N ALA A 225 2.99 3.74 -43.59
CA ALA A 225 2.94 2.46 -42.90
C ALA A 225 1.81 2.41 -41.86
N HIS A 226 1.34 1.20 -41.54
CA HIS A 226 0.26 0.95 -40.58
C HIS A 226 -1.01 1.80 -40.83
N PRO A 227 -1.63 1.67 -42.02
CA PRO A 227 -2.88 2.37 -42.32
C PRO A 227 -3.99 1.90 -41.38
N VAL A 228 -4.83 2.84 -40.93
CA VAL A 228 -6.02 2.58 -40.09
C VAL A 228 -7.30 2.46 -40.91
N SER A 229 -7.25 2.88 -42.18
CA SER A 229 -8.30 2.74 -43.17
C SER A 229 -7.68 2.45 -44.53
N ASP A 230 -8.48 1.98 -45.49
CA ASP A 230 -8.00 1.88 -46.87
C ASP A 230 -7.54 3.26 -47.42
N ASN A 231 -6.75 3.29 -48.48
CA ASN A 231 -6.35 4.56 -49.11
C ASN A 231 -7.17 4.88 -50.38
N ASN A 232 -8.30 4.21 -50.56
CA ASN A 232 -9.04 4.24 -51.82
C ASN A 232 -9.83 5.55 -52.01
N THR A 233 -10.30 6.16 -50.91
CA THR A 233 -11.13 7.36 -50.96
C THR A 233 -10.45 8.55 -50.27
N PRO A 234 -10.81 9.80 -50.61
CA PRO A 234 -10.31 10.98 -49.88
C PRO A 234 -10.60 10.94 -48.38
N ALA A 235 -11.75 10.36 -48.00
CA ALA A 235 -12.17 10.22 -46.60
C ALA A 235 -11.30 9.18 -45.85
N SER A 236 -11.05 8.03 -46.46
CA SER A 236 -10.23 6.97 -45.85
C SER A 236 -8.75 7.36 -45.78
N ARG A 237 -8.21 8.04 -46.79
CA ARG A 237 -6.90 8.71 -46.73
C ARG A 237 -6.81 9.75 -45.60
N ALA A 238 -7.88 10.51 -45.36
CA ALA A 238 -7.89 11.48 -44.26
C ALA A 238 -7.76 10.85 -42.88
N MET A 239 -8.20 9.60 -42.70
CA MET A 239 -8.00 8.86 -41.44
C MET A 239 -6.54 8.44 -41.24
N ASN A 240 -5.81 8.17 -42.34
CA ASN A 240 -4.41 7.76 -42.29
C ASN A 240 -3.46 8.95 -42.03
N ARG A 241 -3.85 10.18 -42.41
CA ARG A 241 -3.17 11.42 -42.03
C ARG A 241 -3.41 11.75 -40.55
N ARG A 242 -2.60 11.17 -39.67
CA ARG A 242 -2.74 11.30 -38.21
C ARG A 242 -1.39 11.36 -37.52
N VAL A 243 -1.42 11.80 -36.26
CA VAL A 243 -0.32 11.64 -35.31
C VAL A 243 -0.87 10.85 -34.13
N GLU A 244 -0.20 9.77 -33.78
CA GLU A 244 -0.50 9.00 -32.57
C GLU A 244 0.51 9.36 -31.49
N VAL A 245 0.01 9.64 -30.28
CA VAL A 245 0.83 9.86 -29.10
C VAL A 245 0.61 8.71 -28.16
N THR A 246 1.62 7.86 -28.00
CA THR A 246 1.61 6.76 -27.05
C THR A 246 2.26 7.19 -25.75
N ILE A 247 1.52 7.07 -24.66
CA ILE A 247 1.93 7.42 -23.31
C ILE A 247 2.22 6.13 -22.54
N SER A 248 3.45 5.95 -22.08
CA SER A 248 3.90 4.73 -21.39
C SER A 248 3.08 4.42 -20.15
N HIS A 249 2.99 3.15 -19.74
CA HIS A 249 2.37 2.76 -18.48
C HIS A 249 3.19 3.16 -17.25
N ASP A 250 4.48 3.39 -17.38
CA ASP A 250 5.39 3.69 -16.28
C ASP A 250 6.56 4.56 -16.78
N ALA A 251 7.74 4.47 -16.15
CA ALA A 251 8.92 5.23 -16.55
C ALA A 251 9.67 4.64 -17.75
N GLN A 252 9.23 3.49 -18.28
CA GLN A 252 9.89 2.84 -19.42
C GLN A 252 9.59 3.57 -20.72
N GLN A 253 10.56 3.49 -21.64
CA GLN A 253 10.41 4.04 -22.97
C GLN A 253 9.36 3.24 -23.75
N VAL A 254 8.52 3.94 -24.50
CA VAL A 254 7.57 3.28 -25.41
C VAL A 254 8.35 2.74 -26.62
N PRO A 255 8.27 1.42 -26.93
CA PRO A 255 8.89 0.86 -28.12
C PRO A 255 8.18 1.35 -29.37
N ALA A 256 8.91 1.59 -30.47
CA ALA A 256 8.32 1.88 -31.78
C ALA A 256 7.54 0.68 -32.35
N ARG A 257 6.65 0.92 -33.33
CA ARG A 257 5.90 -0.12 -34.05
C ARG A 257 6.79 -1.01 -34.92
#